data_AF-A0A2N1W7R4-F1
#
_entry.id   AF-A0A2N1W7R4-F1
#
_cell.length_a   1.000
_cell.length_b   1.000
_cell.length_c   1.000
_cell.angle_alpha   90.00
_cell.angle_beta   90.00
_cell.angle_gamma   90.00
#
_symmetry.space_group_name_H-M   'P 1'
#
loop_
_entity.id
_entity.type
_entity.pdbx_description
1 polymer ?
#
loop_
_entity_poly.entity_id
_entity_poly.type
_entity_poly.pdbx_seq_one_letter_code
_entity_poly.pdbx_strand_id
1 'polypeptide(L)'
;MDTQEFTENLQTWLEIYRDNDKVNIPYDDKTEDQVRWENGMLRVCSAFRVPEAMEATPAKEVITTLIEKSKSGDRKVLGEVYENACLIEKFLKGFESNS
;
A
#
# COMPACT_ATOMS: atom_id res chain seq x y z
N MET A 1 -13.11 8.66 2.46
CA MET A 1 -12.51 8.01 1.29
C MET A 1 -13.52 7.01 0.83
N ASP A 2 -14.03 7.20 -0.38
CA ASP A 2 -14.90 6.21 -1.00
C ASP A 2 -14.04 5.09 -1.63
N THR A 3 -14.70 4.01 -2.06
CA THR A 3 -14.03 2.82 -2.60
C THR A 3 -13.28 3.11 -3.90
N GLN A 4 -13.79 4.03 -4.73
CA GLN A 4 -13.16 4.40 -5.99
C GLN A 4 -11.86 5.17 -5.74
N GLU A 5 -11.92 6.23 -4.92
CA GLU A 5 -10.77 7.02 -4.50
C GLU A 5 -9.69 6.12 -3.87
N PHE A 6 -10.09 5.18 -3.02
CA PHE A 6 -9.14 4.21 -2.44
C PHE A 6 -8.49 3.33 -3.50
N THR A 7 -9.27 2.83 -4.46
CA THR A 7 -8.80 1.90 -5.50
C THR A 7 -7.82 2.59 -6.45
N GLU A 8 -8.13 3.80 -6.90
CA GLU A 8 -7.26 4.60 -7.77
C GLU A 8 -5.93 4.96 -7.06
N ASN A 9 -6.01 5.36 -5.79
CA ASN A 9 -4.82 5.66 -4.98
C ASN A 9 -3.96 4.42 -4.75
N LEU A 10 -4.57 3.26 -4.49
CA LEU A 10 -3.86 2.00 -4.30
C LEU A 10 -3.18 1.53 -5.59
N GLN A 11 -3.87 1.63 -6.72
CA GLN A 11 -3.31 1.28 -8.04
C GLN A 11 -2.11 2.16 -8.39
N THR A 12 -2.26 3.48 -8.25
CA THR A 12 -1.17 4.44 -8.47
C THR A 12 0.03 4.13 -7.57
N TRP A 13 -0.22 3.84 -6.30
CA TRP A 13 0.85 3.47 -5.36
C TRP A 13 1.57 2.17 -5.78
N LEU A 14 0.82 1.16 -6.21
CA LEU A 14 1.38 -0.11 -6.69
C LEU A 14 2.22 0.07 -7.96
N GLU A 15 1.76 0.89 -8.90
CA GLU A 15 2.50 1.23 -10.12
C GLU A 15 3.83 1.92 -9.78
N ILE A 16 3.81 2.95 -8.94
CA ILE A 16 5.02 3.65 -8.49
C ILE A 16 5.99 2.68 -7.79
N TYR A 17 5.48 1.76 -6.97
CA TYR A 17 6.31 0.76 -6.32
C TYR A 17 6.98 -0.18 -7.33
N ARG A 18 6.21 -0.70 -8.29
CA ARG A 18 6.65 -1.67 -9.30
C ARG A 18 7.61 -1.06 -10.32
N ASP A 19 7.46 0.23 -10.64
CA ASP A 19 8.33 0.96 -11.56
C ASP A 19 9.70 1.32 -10.96
N ASN A 20 9.86 1.20 -9.64
CA ASN A 20 11.13 1.47 -8.98
C ASN A 20 12.08 0.27 -9.10
N ASP A 21 12.99 0.33 -10.07
CA ASP A 21 14.05 -0.64 -10.32
C ASP A 21 15.02 -0.86 -9.13
N LYS A 22 15.04 0.07 -8.18
CA LYS A 22 15.96 0.09 -7.03
C LYS A 22 15.32 -0.36 -5.72
N VAL A 23 14.10 -0.92 -5.76
CA VAL A 23 13.38 -1.35 -4.56
C VAL A 23 14.13 -2.42 -3.75
N ASN A 24 14.88 -3.30 -4.44
CA ASN A 24 15.59 -4.44 -3.85
C ASN A 24 17.02 -4.15 -3.38
N ILE A 25 17.45 -2.88 -3.41
CA ILE A 25 18.77 -2.52 -2.89
C ILE A 25 18.82 -2.82 -1.38
N PRO A 26 19.90 -3.46 -0.88
CA PRO A 26 20.06 -3.72 0.55
C PRO A 26 19.86 -2.46 1.39
N TYR A 27 19.27 -2.62 2.57
CA TYR A 27 18.84 -1.49 3.41
C TYR A 27 19.98 -0.50 3.71
N ASP A 28 21.19 -1.01 3.96
CA ASP A 28 22.38 -0.22 4.31
C ASP A 28 23.04 0.47 3.10
N ASP A 29 22.69 0.05 1.88
CA ASP A 29 23.26 0.58 0.63
C ASP A 29 22.37 1.66 -0.01
N LYS A 30 21.30 2.08 0.68
CA LYS A 30 20.33 3.05 0.12
C LYS A 30 20.84 4.48 0.15
N THR A 31 20.66 5.18 -0.98
CA THR A 31 20.92 6.62 -1.09
C THR A 31 19.86 7.44 -0.36
N GLU A 32 20.13 8.71 -0.06
CA GLU A 32 19.16 9.62 0.57
C GLU A 32 17.85 9.74 -0.24
N ASP A 33 17.94 9.74 -1.57
CA ASP A 33 16.77 9.78 -2.44
C ASP A 33 15.91 8.52 -2.32
N GLN A 34 16.54 7.35 -2.16
CA GLN A 34 15.83 6.09 -1.95
C GLN A 34 15.19 6.06 -0.57
N VAL A 35 15.90 6.51 0.47
CA VAL A 35 15.35 6.65 1.83
C VAL A 35 14.13 7.58 1.81
N ARG A 36 14.23 8.71 1.10
CA ARG A 36 13.13 9.68 0.94
C ARG A 36 11.95 9.08 0.20
N TRP A 37 12.21 8.33 -0.87
CA TRP A 37 11.20 7.62 -1.64
C TRP A 37 10.45 6.61 -0.76
N GLU A 38 11.16 5.75 -0.01
CA GLU A 38 10.54 4.76 0.89
C GLU A 38 9.65 5.42 1.95
N ASN A 39 10.14 6.50 2.55
CA ASN A 39 9.35 7.29 3.50
C ASN A 39 8.12 7.91 2.84
N GLY A 40 8.24 8.39 1.60
CA GLY A 40 7.13 8.88 0.80
C GLY A 40 6.07 7.80 0.55
N MET A 41 6.50 6.59 0.18
CA MET A 41 5.61 5.46 -0.06
C MET A 41 4.82 5.08 1.20
N LEU A 42 5.48 5.00 2.36
CA LEU A 42 4.81 4.74 3.64
C LEU A 42 3.83 5.87 4.00
N ARG A 43 4.22 7.14 3.76
CA ARG A 43 3.35 8.29 4.07
C ARG A 43 2.03 8.25 3.29
N VAL A 44 2.05 7.87 2.02
CA VAL A 44 0.82 7.74 1.21
C VAL A 44 -0.12 6.70 1.83
N CYS A 45 0.36 5.49 2.09
CA CYS A 45 -0.45 4.43 2.70
C CYS A 45 -0.96 4.78 4.10
N SER A 46 -0.17 5.53 4.89
CA SER A 46 -0.58 5.96 6.23
C SER A 46 -1.79 6.91 6.23
N ALA A 47 -2.03 7.59 5.10
CA ALA A 47 -3.14 8.54 4.92
C ALA A 47 -4.43 7.87 4.43
N PHE A 48 -4.38 6.60 4.03
CA PHE A 48 -5.56 5.86 3.62
C PHE A 48 -6.55 5.70 4.78
N ARG A 49 -7.80 5.45 4.41
CA ARG A 49 -8.87 5.07 5.33
C ARG A 49 -9.53 3.82 4.76
N VAL A 50 -10.06 2.98 5.64
CA VAL A 50 -10.91 1.85 5.23
C VAL A 50 -12.15 2.43 4.55
N PRO A 51 -12.44 2.08 3.28
CA PRO A 51 -13.68 2.49 2.63
C PRO A 51 -14.88 1.84 3.32
N GLU A 52 -16.01 2.56 3.41
CA GLU A 52 -17.22 2.03 4.08
C GLU A 52 -17.70 0.70 3.48
N ALA A 53 -17.60 0.53 2.16
CA ALA A 53 -17.97 -0.72 1.47
C ALA A 53 -17.08 -1.91 1.87
N MET A 54 -15.89 -1.66 2.42
CA MET A 54 -14.94 -2.69 2.84
C MET A 54 -15.06 -3.02 4.33
N GLU A 55 -15.83 -2.25 5.12
CA GLU A 55 -15.96 -2.45 6.57
C GLU A 55 -16.52 -3.84 6.95
N ALA A 56 -17.37 -4.41 6.08
CA ALA A 56 -17.99 -5.72 6.28
C ALA A 56 -17.28 -6.85 5.50
N THR A 57 -16.12 -6.60 4.91
CA THR A 57 -15.39 -7.59 4.11
C THR A 57 -14.10 -8.05 4.79
N PRO A 58 -13.57 -9.23 4.43
CA PRO A 58 -12.25 -9.67 4.90
C PRO A 58 -11.10 -8.71 4.55
N ALA A 59 -11.30 -7.81 3.56
CA ALA A 59 -10.28 -6.84 3.17
C ALA A 59 -10.02 -5.79 4.26
N LYS A 60 -11.00 -5.52 5.15
CA LYS A 60 -10.85 -4.55 6.24
C LYS A 60 -9.58 -4.75 7.06
N GLU A 61 -9.32 -5.97 7.51
CA GLU A 61 -8.17 -6.27 8.37
C GLU A 61 -6.84 -6.04 7.62
N VAL A 62 -6.79 -6.38 6.34
CA VAL A 62 -5.61 -6.18 5.49
C VAL A 62 -5.36 -4.68 5.26
N ILE A 63 -6.42 -3.90 5.00
CA ILE A 63 -6.33 -2.44 4.82
C ILE A 63 -5.88 -1.77 6.12
N THR A 64 -6.47 -2.14 7.27
CA THR A 64 -6.06 -1.63 8.58
C THR A 64 -4.59 -1.94 8.87
N THR A 65 -4.17 -3.18 8.63
CA THR A 65 -2.77 -3.61 8.84
C THR A 65 -1.80 -2.81 7.98
N LEU A 66 -2.13 -2.60 6.70
CA LEU A 66 -1.37 -1.77 5.79
C LEU A 66 -1.22 -0.33 6.33
N ILE A 67 -2.31 0.28 6.79
CA ILE A 67 -2.31 1.64 7.32
C ILE A 67 -1.47 1.74 8.60
N GLU A 68 -1.63 0.80 9.53
CA GLU A 68 -0.92 0.80 10.81
C GLU A 68 0.59 0.60 10.65
N LYS A 69 1.02 -0.36 9.82
CA LYS A 69 2.44 -0.55 9.50
C LYS A 69 3.03 0.69 8.86
N SER A 70 2.28 1.31 7.95
CA SER A 70 2.72 2.53 7.27
C SER A 70 2.89 3.72 8.23
N LYS A 71 2.05 3.81 9.27
CA LYS A 71 2.16 4.86 10.32
C LYS A 71 3.40 4.71 11.20
N SER A 72 4.02 3.53 11.27
CA SER A 72 5.25 3.34 12.06
C SER A 72 6.43 4.15 11.51
N GLY A 73 6.43 4.46 10.21
CA GLY A 73 7.56 5.07 9.51
C GLY A 73 8.81 4.18 9.42
N ASP A 74 8.76 2.93 9.88
CA ASP A 74 9.86 1.99 9.75
C ASP A 74 9.96 1.49 8.31
N ARG A 75 10.94 1.99 7.56
CA ARG A 75 11.20 1.60 6.16
C ARG A 75 11.35 0.09 5.96
N LYS A 76 11.72 -0.67 7.00
CA LYS A 76 11.84 -2.14 6.91
C LYS A 76 10.51 -2.83 6.63
N VAL A 77 9.38 -2.19 6.96
CA VAL A 77 8.05 -2.76 6.75
C VAL A 77 7.50 -2.52 5.33
N LEU A 78 8.21 -1.74 4.50
CA LEU A 78 7.69 -1.34 3.18
C LEU A 78 7.41 -2.54 2.26
N GLY A 79 8.21 -3.60 2.33
CA GLY A 79 7.94 -4.84 1.59
C GLY A 79 6.62 -5.49 2.00
N GLU A 80 6.35 -5.57 3.30
CA GLU A 80 5.10 -6.13 3.83
C GLU A 80 3.88 -5.24 3.50
N VAL A 81 4.07 -3.91 3.49
CA VAL A 81 3.06 -2.96 3.02
C VAL A 81 2.70 -3.23 1.55
N TYR A 82 3.69 -3.49 0.69
CA TYR A 82 3.47 -3.86 -0.71
C TYR A 82 2.72 -5.18 -0.86
N GLU A 83 3.04 -6.19 -0.06
CA GLU A 83 2.34 -7.48 -0.08
C GLU A 83 0.86 -7.32 0.31
N ASN A 84 0.57 -6.56 1.36
CA ASN A 84 -0.80 -6.23 1.76
C ASN A 84 -1.54 -5.44 0.68
N ALA A 85 -0.88 -4.47 0.03
CA ALA A 85 -1.45 -3.71 -1.08
C ALA A 85 -1.83 -4.65 -2.25
N CYS A 86 -0.99 -5.62 -2.58
CA CYS A 86 -1.28 -6.63 -3.60
C CYS A 86 -2.45 -7.55 -3.22
N LEU A 87 -2.60 -7.90 -1.94
CA LEU A 87 -3.74 -8.69 -1.46
C LEU A 87 -5.06 -7.92 -1.62
N ILE A 88 -5.03 -6.63 -1.29
CA ILE A 88 -6.19 -5.74 -1.46
C ILE A 88 -6.52 -5.58 -2.96
N GLU A 89 -5.54 -5.38 -3.83
CA GLU A 89 -5.73 -5.32 -5.29
C GLU A 89 -6.43 -6.58 -5.82
N LYS A 90 -5.99 -7.78 -5.38
CA LYS A 90 -6.63 -9.05 -5.75
C LYS A 90 -8.08 -9.12 -5.29
N PHE A 91 -8.36 -8.66 -4.07
CA PHE A 91 -9.72 -8.62 -3.55
C PHE A 91 -10.63 -7.71 -4.38
N LEU A 92 -10.16 -6.50 -4.70
CA LEU A 92 -10.92 -5.51 -5.49
C LEU A 92 -11.25 -6.05 -6.90
N LYS A 93 -10.28 -6.68 -7.58
CA LYS A 93 -10.51 -7.33 -8.89
C LYS A 93 -11.53 -8.48 -8.82
N GLY A 94 -11.54 -9.22 -7.72
CA GLY A 94 -12.52 -10.27 -7.45
C GLY A 94 -13.93 -9.73 -7.15
N PHE A 95 -14.03 -8.51 -6.61
CA PHE A 95 -15.29 -7.81 -6.35
C PHE A 95 -15.93 -7.32 -7.67
N GLU A 96 -15.12 -6.75 -8.56
CA GLU A 96 -15.55 -6.30 -9.90
C GLU A 96 -16.01 -7.46 -10.79
N SER A 97 -15.47 -8.67 -10.59
CA SER A 97 -15.86 -9.85 -11.37
C SER A 97 -17.23 -10.44 -10.97
N ASN A 98 -17.78 -10.03 -9.82
CA ASN A 98 -19.05 -10.53 -9.26
C ASN A 98 -20.15 -9.45 -9.18
N SER A 99 -19.88 -8.24 -9.69
CA SER A 99 -20.82 -7.11 -9.76
C SER A 99 -21.37 -6.96 -11.18
#